data_AF-A0A847EBZ1-F1
#
_entry.id   AF-A0A847EBZ1-F1
#
_cell.length_a   1.000
_cell.length_b   1.000
_cell.length_c   1.000
_cell.angle_alpha   90.00
_cell.angle_beta   90.00
_cell.angle_gamma   90.00
#
_symmetry.space_group_name_H-M   'P 1'
#
loop_
_entity.id
_entity.type
_entity.pdbx_description
1 polymer ?
#
loop_
_entity_poly.entity_id
_entity_poly.type
_entity_poly.pdbx_seq_one_letter_code
_entity_poly.pdbx_strand_id
1 'polypeptide(L)'
;MYNRILADIRNNPFYTNNFSNEGQRFVAWYLHRVLLLDVHETKAAITDGQNDKQIDAIVVEDGEWRRIRVIQGKFVKPEPIDAEPLREVLSAWTRLKDLPTLQMDASGKLAERLESLRGALEDDYQLRFELLTTGSLTPAAQTDFLAFEREMSADSTLGASLTLIDSALLETRLSEAEQRDLPELVAEIELDPERCLVTQEANCRVVLALLP
;
A
#
# COMPACT_ATOMS: atom_id res chain seq x y z
N MET A 1 -9.41 15.08 8.76
CA MET A 1 -8.77 14.19 7.77
C MET A 1 -9.66 13.82 6.58
N TYR A 2 -10.82 13.19 6.77
CA TYR A 2 -11.72 12.73 5.69
C TYR A 2 -11.92 13.69 4.51
N ASN A 3 -12.32 14.95 4.78
CA ASN A 3 -12.55 15.94 3.71
C ASN A 3 -11.29 16.33 2.94
N ARG A 4 -10.12 16.33 3.60
CA ARG A 4 -8.83 16.61 2.96
C ARG A 4 -8.50 15.49 1.97
N ILE A 5 -8.60 14.24 2.41
CA ILE A 5 -8.38 13.06 1.54
C ILE A 5 -9.33 13.07 0.35
N LEU A 6 -10.62 13.34 0.58
CA LEU A 6 -11.60 13.46 -0.51
C LEU A 6 -11.21 14.54 -1.53
N ALA A 7 -10.75 15.70 -1.06
CA ALA A 7 -10.31 16.78 -1.94
C ALA A 7 -9.07 16.37 -2.74
N ASP A 8 -8.07 15.78 -2.10
CA ASP A 8 -6.85 15.29 -2.75
C ASP A 8 -7.16 14.25 -3.82
N ILE A 9 -8.03 13.28 -3.51
CA ILE A 9 -8.45 12.23 -4.45
C ILE A 9 -9.17 12.85 -5.66
N ARG A 10 -10.04 13.83 -5.44
CA ARG A 10 -10.79 14.49 -6.53
C ARG A 10 -9.92 15.37 -7.42
N ASN A 11 -8.91 16.01 -6.83
CA ASN A 11 -8.06 16.97 -7.53
C ASN A 11 -6.90 16.30 -8.29
N ASN A 12 -6.64 15.01 -8.06
CA ASN A 12 -5.59 14.27 -8.75
C ASN A 12 -6.18 13.16 -9.66
N PRO A 13 -6.09 13.31 -11.01
CA PRO A 13 -6.62 12.35 -11.96
C PRO A 13 -6.07 10.92 -11.83
N PHE A 14 -4.90 10.75 -11.22
CA PHE A 14 -4.32 9.43 -10.95
C PHE A 14 -5.33 8.53 -10.21
N TYR A 15 -5.99 9.05 -9.17
CA TYR A 15 -6.90 8.23 -8.38
C TYR A 15 -8.20 7.92 -9.12
N THR A 16 -8.81 8.91 -9.76
CA THR A 16 -10.10 8.74 -10.43
C THR A 16 -10.02 7.91 -11.69
N ASN A 17 -8.88 7.95 -12.40
CA ASN A 17 -8.69 7.22 -13.66
C ASN A 17 -8.24 5.77 -13.46
N ASN A 18 -7.65 5.43 -12.30
CA ASN A 18 -7.05 4.11 -12.08
C ASN A 18 -7.80 3.24 -11.07
N PHE A 19 -8.65 3.82 -10.21
CA PHE A 19 -9.33 3.08 -9.15
C PHE A 19 -10.84 3.30 -9.20
N SER A 20 -11.59 2.20 -9.06
CA SER A 20 -13.00 2.12 -9.41
C SER A 20 -13.93 2.66 -8.32
N ASN A 21 -13.58 2.43 -7.05
CA ASN A 21 -14.40 2.77 -5.89
C ASN A 21 -13.66 3.68 -4.89
N GLU A 22 -14.38 4.29 -3.95
CA GLU A 22 -13.81 5.22 -2.97
C GLU A 22 -12.85 4.54 -1.98
N GLY A 23 -13.08 3.26 -1.63
CA GLY A 23 -12.20 2.46 -0.79
C GLY A 23 -10.83 2.26 -1.44
N GLN A 24 -10.79 1.80 -2.70
CA GLN A 24 -9.55 1.66 -3.47
C GLN A 24 -8.80 2.98 -3.59
N ARG A 25 -9.52 4.07 -3.86
CA ARG A 25 -8.91 5.41 -3.98
C ARG A 25 -8.31 5.87 -2.66
N PHE A 26 -8.95 5.55 -1.53
CA PHE A 26 -8.44 5.86 -0.21
C PHE A 26 -7.16 5.08 0.12
N VAL A 27 -7.16 3.76 -0.11
CA VAL A 27 -5.95 2.94 0.09
C VAL A 27 -4.84 3.42 -0.83
N ALA A 28 -5.13 3.65 -2.12
CA ALA A 28 -4.15 4.18 -3.07
C ALA A 28 -3.63 5.57 -2.66
N TRP A 29 -4.47 6.45 -2.12
CA TRP A 29 -4.04 7.73 -1.58
C TRP A 29 -3.08 7.54 -0.40
N TYR A 30 -3.35 6.60 0.50
CA TYR A 30 -2.46 6.27 1.61
C TYR A 30 -1.10 5.77 1.12
N LEU A 31 -1.10 4.82 0.18
CA LEU A 31 0.11 4.28 -0.43
C LEU A 31 0.96 5.40 -1.08
N HIS A 32 0.34 6.24 -1.89
CA HIS A 32 1.06 7.25 -2.66
C HIS A 32 1.49 8.46 -1.81
N ARG A 33 0.63 8.97 -0.92
CA ARG A 33 0.87 10.23 -0.19
C ARG A 33 1.51 10.03 1.16
N VAL A 34 1.31 8.88 1.79
CA VAL A 34 1.82 8.61 3.14
C VAL A 34 2.99 7.64 3.12
N LEU A 35 2.90 6.57 2.33
CA LEU A 35 4.00 5.63 2.15
C LEU A 35 4.97 6.05 1.02
N LEU A 36 4.62 7.09 0.25
CA LEU A 36 5.43 7.68 -0.81
C LEU A 36 5.78 6.72 -1.96
N LEU A 37 4.93 5.70 -2.20
CA LEU A 37 5.06 4.83 -3.36
C LEU A 37 4.81 5.62 -4.64
N ASP A 38 5.50 5.30 -5.73
CA ASP A 38 5.19 5.89 -7.03
C ASP A 38 3.83 5.40 -7.59
N VAL A 39 3.41 5.97 -8.72
CA VAL A 39 2.11 5.64 -9.35
C VAL A 39 2.01 4.19 -9.84
N HIS A 40 3.13 3.58 -10.24
CA HIS A 40 3.21 2.19 -10.70
C HIS A 40 3.19 1.24 -9.51
N GLU A 41 4.03 1.49 -8.51
CA GLU A 41 4.08 0.75 -7.25
C GLU A 41 2.71 0.77 -6.56
N THR A 42 2.10 1.96 -6.44
CA THR A 42 0.76 2.11 -5.85
C THR A 42 -0.29 1.27 -6.56
N LYS A 43 -0.34 1.32 -7.90
CA LYS A 43 -1.31 0.55 -8.69
C LYS A 43 -1.12 -0.95 -8.58
N ALA A 44 0.13 -1.36 -8.41
CA ALA A 44 0.52 -2.74 -8.40
C ALA A 44 0.32 -3.35 -6.99
N ALA A 45 0.47 -2.56 -5.92
CA ALA A 45 0.25 -2.97 -4.52
C ALA A 45 -1.22 -3.16 -4.15
N ILE A 46 -2.15 -2.45 -4.81
CA ILE A 46 -3.59 -2.62 -4.61
C ILE A 46 -4.05 -3.97 -5.16
N THR A 47 -4.66 -4.78 -4.29
CA THR A 47 -5.16 -6.12 -4.59
C THR A 47 -6.68 -6.18 -4.76
N ASP A 48 -7.40 -5.14 -4.30
CA ASP A 48 -8.87 -5.07 -4.35
C ASP A 48 -9.48 -5.38 -5.73
N GLY A 49 -10.33 -6.42 -5.73
CA GLY A 49 -10.95 -7.06 -6.87
C GLY A 49 -11.90 -8.18 -6.47
N GLN A 50 -12.46 -8.89 -7.46
CA GLN A 50 -13.33 -10.04 -7.20
C GLN A 50 -12.51 -11.15 -6.52
N ASN A 51 -12.90 -11.54 -5.29
CA ASN A 51 -12.19 -12.48 -4.40
C ASN A 51 -10.96 -11.95 -3.66
N ASP A 52 -10.91 -10.65 -3.31
CA ASP A 52 -9.76 -10.03 -2.61
C ASP A 52 -9.44 -10.55 -1.20
N LYS A 53 -10.18 -11.54 -0.69
CA LYS A 53 -9.95 -12.24 0.59
C LYS A 53 -9.76 -11.30 1.81
N GLN A 54 -10.29 -10.09 1.77
CA GLN A 54 -10.18 -9.07 2.83
C GLN A 54 -8.76 -8.48 2.96
N ILE A 55 -8.05 -8.31 1.84
CA ILE A 55 -6.72 -7.69 1.78
C ILE A 55 -6.74 -6.62 0.69
N ASP A 56 -6.96 -5.36 1.02
CA ASP A 56 -7.05 -4.30 0.00
C ASP A 56 -5.69 -3.97 -0.67
N ALA A 57 -4.59 -4.13 0.05
CA ALA A 57 -3.24 -3.96 -0.50
C ALA A 57 -2.15 -4.76 0.22
N ILE A 58 -1.09 -5.09 -0.52
CA ILE A 58 0.16 -5.64 0.02
C ILE A 58 1.33 -4.80 -0.48
N VAL A 59 2.17 -4.33 0.45
CA VAL A 59 3.41 -3.60 0.14
C VAL A 59 4.60 -4.33 0.75
N VAL A 60 5.65 -4.54 -0.03
CA VAL A 60 6.95 -5.02 0.45
C VAL A 60 7.91 -3.84 0.39
N GLU A 61 8.50 -3.47 1.51
CA GLU A 61 9.42 -2.33 1.63
C GLU A 61 10.83 -2.85 1.96
N ASP A 62 11.75 -2.69 1.00
CA ASP A 62 13.16 -3.11 1.11
C ASP A 62 14.06 -2.09 1.83
N GLY A 63 13.48 -1.13 2.54
CA GLY A 63 14.21 -0.12 3.30
C GLY A 63 14.89 -0.67 4.56
N GLU A 64 15.40 0.24 5.40
CA GLU A 64 16.15 -0.11 6.63
C GLU A 64 15.41 -1.09 7.56
N TRP A 65 14.07 -1.03 7.56
CA TRP A 65 13.23 -1.82 8.47
C TRP A 65 12.65 -3.09 7.83
N ARG A 66 12.99 -3.40 6.56
CA ARG A 66 12.57 -4.59 5.77
C ARG A 66 11.23 -5.17 6.23
N ARG A 67 10.14 -4.66 5.68
CA ARG A 67 8.81 -4.95 6.20
C ARG A 67 7.79 -5.20 5.11
N ILE A 68 6.82 -6.04 5.45
CA ILE A 68 5.64 -6.33 4.65
C ILE A 68 4.44 -5.67 5.32
N ARG A 69 3.66 -4.92 4.55
CA ARG A 69 2.39 -4.34 4.99
C ARG A 69 1.24 -5.05 4.31
N VAL A 70 0.33 -5.59 5.11
CA VAL A 70 -0.97 -6.09 4.65
C VAL A 70 -2.02 -5.11 5.14
N ILE A 71 -2.69 -4.43 4.22
CA ILE A 71 -3.53 -3.26 4.53
C ILE A 71 -4.98 -3.60 4.24
N GLN A 72 -5.86 -3.31 5.20
CA GLN A 72 -7.30 -3.28 5.04
C GLN A 72 -7.80 -1.85 5.25
N GLY A 73 -8.44 -1.27 4.25
CA GLY A 73 -8.92 0.10 4.19
C GLY A 73 -10.42 0.21 4.39
N LYS A 74 -10.83 0.99 5.39
CA LYS A 74 -12.23 1.39 5.59
C LYS A 74 -12.37 2.90 5.46
N PHE A 75 -12.79 3.36 4.29
CA PHE A 75 -13.06 4.78 4.07
C PHE A 75 -14.49 5.14 4.49
N VAL A 76 -14.63 5.84 5.59
CA VAL A 76 -15.93 6.25 6.13
C VAL A 76 -15.89 7.70 6.58
N LYS A 77 -17.06 8.34 6.63
CA LYS A 77 -17.19 9.60 7.37
C LYS A 77 -16.71 9.39 8.82
N PRO A 78 -16.32 10.45 9.56
CA PRO A 78 -15.82 10.36 10.93
C PRO A 78 -16.89 9.89 11.93
N GLU A 79 -17.33 8.65 11.78
CA GLU A 79 -18.33 7.96 12.55
C GLU A 79 -17.65 6.74 13.21
N PRO A 80 -18.12 6.32 14.39
CA PRO A 80 -17.59 5.13 15.04
C PRO A 80 -17.79 3.88 14.17
N ILE A 81 -16.75 3.07 14.08
CA ILE A 81 -16.72 1.82 13.32
C ILE A 81 -16.74 0.65 14.31
N ASP A 82 -17.62 -0.30 14.05
CA ASP A 82 -17.74 -1.51 14.86
C ASP A 82 -16.65 -2.55 14.50
N ALA A 83 -16.67 -3.72 15.14
CA ALA A 83 -15.61 -4.73 15.01
C ALA A 83 -15.55 -5.45 13.65
N GLU A 84 -16.42 -5.14 12.68
CA GLU A 84 -16.44 -5.82 11.38
C GLU A 84 -15.10 -5.72 10.63
N PRO A 85 -14.49 -4.53 10.42
CA PRO A 85 -13.20 -4.44 9.74
C PRO A 85 -12.05 -5.10 10.51
N LEU A 86 -12.17 -5.23 11.84
CA LEU A 86 -11.19 -5.97 12.64
C LEU A 86 -11.24 -7.47 12.34
N ARG A 87 -12.45 -8.02 12.20
CA ARG A 87 -12.65 -9.44 11.84
C ARG A 87 -12.15 -9.73 10.42
N GLU A 88 -12.24 -8.76 9.52
CA GLU A 88 -11.66 -8.84 8.17
C GLU A 88 -10.13 -8.99 8.24
N VAL A 89 -9.45 -8.14 9.02
CA VAL A 89 -7.99 -8.24 9.22
C VAL A 89 -7.58 -9.56 9.86
N LEU A 90 -8.33 -10.05 10.85
CA LEU A 90 -8.08 -11.36 11.44
C LEU A 90 -8.25 -12.52 10.46
N SER A 91 -9.26 -12.42 9.59
CA SER A 91 -9.50 -13.40 8.53
C SER A 91 -8.31 -13.43 7.57
N ALA A 92 -7.80 -12.27 7.16
CA ALA A 92 -6.60 -12.16 6.34
C ALA A 92 -5.37 -12.77 7.04
N TRP A 93 -5.15 -12.44 8.32
CA TRP A 93 -4.06 -13.00 9.11
C TRP A 93 -4.13 -14.52 9.23
N THR A 94 -5.31 -15.07 9.55
CA THR A 94 -5.52 -16.51 9.67
C THR A 94 -5.26 -17.21 8.34
N ARG A 95 -5.70 -16.63 7.23
CA ARG A 95 -5.46 -17.15 5.88
C ARG A 95 -3.99 -17.12 5.50
N LEU A 96 -3.25 -16.07 5.89
CA LEU A 96 -1.82 -15.96 5.60
C LEU A 96 -0.97 -17.02 6.33
N LYS A 97 -1.47 -17.62 7.42
CA LYS A 97 -0.83 -18.79 8.06
C LYS A 97 -0.80 -20.02 7.14
N ASP A 98 -1.74 -20.09 6.19
CA ASP A 98 -1.78 -21.10 5.14
C ASP A 98 -1.65 -20.43 3.76
N LEU A 99 -0.48 -19.82 3.55
CA LEU A 99 -0.15 -19.10 2.33
C LEU A 99 -0.33 -19.94 1.05
N PRO A 100 0.05 -21.24 1.00
CA PRO A 100 -0.19 -22.07 -0.19
C PRO A 100 -1.66 -22.18 -0.57
N THR A 101 -2.54 -22.40 0.41
CA THR A 101 -4.00 -22.44 0.16
C THR A 101 -4.51 -21.07 -0.29
N LEU A 102 -4.05 -19.99 0.36
CA LEU A 102 -4.44 -18.63 -0.01
C LEU A 102 -4.02 -18.27 -1.44
N GLN A 103 -2.84 -18.69 -1.89
CA GLN A 103 -2.35 -18.46 -3.25
C GLN A 103 -3.20 -19.18 -4.30
N MET A 104 -3.62 -20.43 -4.06
CA MET A 104 -4.50 -21.16 -5.00
C MET A 104 -5.88 -20.51 -5.15
N ASP A 105 -6.36 -19.89 -4.08
CA ASP A 105 -7.68 -19.28 -3.99
C ASP A 105 -7.70 -17.80 -4.39
N ALA A 106 -6.53 -17.18 -4.57
CA ALA A 106 -6.36 -15.77 -4.90
C ALA A 106 -6.49 -15.50 -6.40
N SER A 107 -7.04 -14.34 -6.75
CA SER A 107 -7.21 -13.93 -8.14
C SER A 107 -6.12 -12.96 -8.59
N GLY A 108 -5.63 -13.13 -9.82
CA GLY A 108 -4.81 -12.16 -10.56
C GLY A 108 -3.73 -11.47 -9.71
N LYS A 109 -3.95 -10.17 -9.43
CA LYS A 109 -3.01 -9.32 -8.69
C LYS A 109 -2.71 -9.79 -7.26
N LEU A 110 -3.69 -10.37 -6.56
CA LEU A 110 -3.48 -10.84 -5.21
C LEU A 110 -2.49 -12.02 -5.19
N ALA A 111 -2.58 -12.93 -6.16
CA ALA A 111 -1.64 -14.06 -6.27
C ALA A 111 -0.20 -13.57 -6.51
N GLU A 112 -0.01 -12.60 -7.42
CA GLU A 112 1.31 -11.99 -7.67
C GLU A 112 1.89 -11.35 -6.39
N ARG A 113 1.05 -10.65 -5.61
CA ARG A 113 1.48 -10.00 -4.37
C ARG A 113 1.78 -10.97 -3.24
N LEU A 114 1.01 -12.05 -3.14
CA LEU A 114 1.27 -13.13 -2.18
C LEU A 114 2.60 -13.82 -2.47
N GLU A 115 3.02 -13.90 -3.74
CA GLU A 115 4.33 -14.42 -4.11
C GLU A 115 5.47 -13.48 -3.69
N SER A 116 5.32 -12.16 -3.89
CA SER A 116 6.28 -11.18 -3.35
C SER A 116 6.35 -11.23 -1.82
N LEU A 117 5.20 -11.37 -1.16
CA LEU A 117 5.11 -11.53 0.29
C LEU A 117 5.81 -12.81 0.75
N ARG A 118 5.64 -13.93 0.04
CA ARG A 118 6.31 -15.20 0.34
C ARG A 118 7.83 -15.05 0.35
N GLY A 119 8.39 -14.47 -0.71
CA GLY A 119 9.84 -14.24 -0.80
C GLY A 119 10.34 -13.33 0.33
N ALA A 120 9.62 -12.25 0.62
CA ALA A 120 9.98 -11.35 1.72
C ALA A 120 9.92 -12.04 3.10
N LEU A 121 8.94 -12.93 3.34
CA LEU A 121 8.90 -13.72 4.57
C LEU A 121 10.08 -14.69 4.68
N GLU A 122 10.51 -15.29 3.55
CA GLU A 122 11.70 -16.15 3.50
C GLU A 122 12.99 -15.38 3.79
N ASP A 123 13.01 -14.08 3.49
CA ASP A 123 14.10 -13.14 3.78
C ASP A 123 13.97 -12.43 5.14
N ASP A 124 13.16 -12.97 6.06
CA ASP A 124 12.95 -12.49 7.43
C ASP A 124 12.35 -11.06 7.54
N TYR A 125 11.54 -10.62 6.57
CA TYR A 125 10.88 -9.32 6.63
C TYR A 125 9.80 -9.31 7.71
N GLN A 126 9.66 -8.17 8.41
CA GLN A 126 8.66 -8.02 9.47
C GLN A 126 7.26 -7.85 8.87
N LEU A 127 6.34 -8.76 9.21
CA LEU A 127 4.95 -8.68 8.78
C LEU A 127 4.13 -7.73 9.66
N ARG A 128 3.44 -6.77 9.04
CA ARG A 128 2.56 -5.82 9.71
C ARG A 128 1.20 -5.75 9.03
N PHE A 129 0.15 -5.99 9.80
CA PHE A 129 -1.21 -5.72 9.40
C PHE A 129 -1.59 -4.30 9.79
N GLU A 130 -2.28 -3.61 8.89
CA GLU A 130 -2.75 -2.25 9.13
C GLU A 130 -4.24 -2.14 8.84
N LEU A 131 -5.01 -1.75 9.86
CA LEU A 131 -6.39 -1.31 9.66
C LEU A 131 -6.37 0.20 9.42
N LEU A 132 -6.56 0.59 8.17
CA LEU A 132 -6.53 1.96 7.70
C LEU A 132 -7.95 2.54 7.68
N THR A 133 -8.20 3.62 8.41
CA THR A 133 -9.52 4.23 8.48
C THR A 133 -9.50 5.73 8.79
N THR A 134 -10.55 6.42 8.35
CA THR A 134 -10.83 7.81 8.74
C THR A 134 -11.81 7.93 9.91
N GLY A 135 -12.44 6.84 10.33
CA GLY A 135 -13.29 6.79 11.52
C GLY A 135 -12.49 6.48 12.79
N SER A 136 -13.20 6.42 13.92
CA SER A 136 -12.68 5.89 15.19
C SER A 136 -13.34 4.56 15.49
N LEU A 137 -12.67 3.68 16.25
CA LEU A 137 -13.31 2.45 16.71
C LEU A 137 -14.35 2.75 17.82
N THR A 138 -15.43 1.99 17.86
CA THR A 138 -16.31 1.96 19.04
C THR A 138 -15.53 1.45 20.27
N PRO A 139 -15.97 1.73 21.51
CA PRO A 139 -15.30 1.20 22.71
C PRO A 139 -15.20 -0.34 22.72
N ALA A 140 -16.22 -1.02 22.18
CA ALA A 140 -16.21 -2.48 22.04
C ALA A 140 -15.15 -2.92 21.00
N ALA A 141 -15.16 -2.32 19.81
CA ALA A 141 -14.17 -2.61 18.77
C ALA A 141 -12.74 -2.27 19.21
N GLN A 142 -12.54 -1.23 20.02
CA GLN A 142 -11.23 -0.92 20.59
C GLN A 142 -10.74 -2.01 21.56
N THR A 143 -11.66 -2.57 22.35
CA THR A 143 -11.35 -3.69 23.25
C THR A 143 -10.95 -4.93 22.46
N ASP A 144 -11.70 -5.23 21.39
CA ASP A 144 -11.41 -6.34 20.48
C ASP A 144 -10.07 -6.14 19.76
N PHE A 145 -9.80 -4.93 19.26
CA PHE A 145 -8.52 -4.58 18.63
C PHE A 145 -7.34 -4.89 19.55
N LEU A 146 -7.39 -4.45 20.81
CA LEU A 146 -6.32 -4.68 21.78
C LEU A 146 -6.16 -6.16 22.13
N ALA A 147 -7.24 -6.94 22.11
CA ALA A 147 -7.15 -8.39 22.29
C ALA A 147 -6.44 -9.04 21.09
N PHE A 148 -6.83 -8.68 19.87
CA PHE A 148 -6.26 -9.22 18.63
C PHE A 148 -4.81 -8.80 18.39
N GLU A 149 -4.45 -7.56 18.73
CA GLU A 149 -3.07 -7.09 18.67
C GLU A 149 -2.16 -7.95 19.56
N ARG A 150 -2.60 -8.27 20.78
CA ARG A 150 -1.84 -9.13 21.71
C ARG A 150 -1.75 -10.57 21.21
N GLU A 151 -2.86 -11.12 20.71
CA GLU A 151 -2.89 -12.47 20.17
C GLU A 151 -1.93 -12.61 18.98
N MET A 152 -2.01 -11.67 18.03
CA MET A 152 -1.15 -11.64 16.85
C MET A 152 0.33 -11.48 17.21
N SER A 153 0.64 -10.60 18.17
CA SER A 153 2.02 -10.37 18.60
C SER A 153 2.61 -11.56 19.39
N ALA A 154 1.77 -12.35 20.06
CA ALA A 154 2.20 -13.55 20.78
C ALA A 154 2.38 -14.77 19.86
N ASP A 155 1.83 -14.72 18.65
CA ASP A 155 1.92 -15.76 17.64
C ASP A 155 3.30 -15.72 16.94
N SER A 156 4.11 -16.73 17.19
CA SER A 156 5.45 -16.87 16.60
C SER A 156 5.45 -17.52 15.22
N THR A 157 4.30 -17.96 14.70
CA THR A 157 4.21 -18.63 13.40
C THR A 157 4.49 -17.68 12.25
N LEU A 158 3.97 -16.45 12.32
CA LEU A 158 4.22 -15.41 11.30
C LEU A 158 5.02 -14.21 11.82
N GLY A 159 5.16 -14.05 13.14
CA GLY A 159 5.85 -12.90 13.72
C GLY A 159 5.23 -11.56 13.31
N ALA A 160 3.89 -11.49 13.35
CA ALA A 160 3.14 -10.34 12.84
C ALA A 160 2.76 -9.34 13.92
N SER A 161 2.52 -8.10 13.50
CA SER A 161 1.97 -7.02 14.35
C SER A 161 0.74 -6.40 13.71
N LEU A 162 -0.16 -5.84 14.52
CA LEU A 162 -1.34 -5.12 14.07
C LEU A 162 -1.21 -3.63 14.42
N THR A 163 -1.61 -2.74 13.51
CA THR A 163 -1.65 -1.29 13.77
C THR A 163 -2.97 -0.70 13.29
N LEU A 164 -3.62 0.08 14.15
CA LEU A 164 -4.74 0.93 13.76
C LEU A 164 -4.19 2.26 13.22
N ILE A 165 -4.56 2.60 12.00
CA ILE A 165 -4.25 3.87 11.36
C ILE A 165 -5.54 4.65 11.26
N ASP A 166 -5.85 5.40 12.31
CA ASP A 166 -7.02 6.28 12.36
C ASP A 166 -6.72 7.67 11.78
N SER A 167 -7.71 8.57 11.84
CA SER A 167 -7.56 9.95 11.36
C SER A 167 -6.39 10.71 12.00
N ALA A 168 -6.09 10.46 13.28
CA ALA A 168 -5.03 11.17 14.00
C ALA A 168 -3.65 10.67 13.55
N LEU A 169 -3.46 9.34 13.50
CA LEU A 169 -2.21 8.77 13.01
C LEU A 169 -1.98 9.06 11.53
N LEU A 170 -3.03 9.12 10.71
CA LEU A 170 -2.95 9.56 9.32
C LEU A 170 -2.42 10.98 9.20
N GLU A 171 -2.89 11.89 10.05
CA GLU A 171 -2.44 13.28 10.05
C GLU A 171 -0.95 13.38 10.37
N THR A 172 -0.51 12.64 11.38
CA THR A 172 0.90 12.55 11.76
C THR A 172 1.74 12.01 10.62
N ARG A 173 1.42 10.81 10.10
CA ARG A 173 2.23 10.18 9.04
C ARG A 173 2.22 10.98 7.74
N LEU A 174 1.11 11.63 7.38
CA LEU A 174 1.05 12.51 6.22
C LEU A 174 1.95 13.73 6.41
N SER A 175 1.93 14.34 7.59
CA SER A 175 2.79 15.50 7.88
C SER A 175 4.27 15.14 7.82
N GLU A 176 4.64 13.95 8.32
CA GLU A 176 6.00 13.41 8.22
C GLU A 176 6.40 13.16 6.76
N ALA A 177 5.49 12.57 5.97
CA ALA A 177 5.72 12.32 4.55
C ALA A 177 5.90 13.62 3.75
N GLU A 178 5.10 14.66 4.04
CA GLU A 178 5.19 15.98 3.39
C GLU A 178 6.47 16.75 3.75
N GLN A 179 7.10 16.43 4.88
CA GLN A 179 8.39 17.01 5.31
C GLN A 179 9.60 16.21 4.82
N ARG A 180 9.38 15.01 4.28
CA ARG A 180 10.47 14.16 3.83
C ARG A 180 10.97 14.68 2.49
N ASP A 181 12.19 15.19 2.48
CA ASP A 181 12.91 15.43 1.22
C ASP A 181 13.13 14.08 0.54
N LEU A 182 12.39 13.84 -0.54
CA LEU A 182 12.68 12.72 -1.42
C LEU A 182 14.01 13.02 -2.10
N PRO A 183 15.00 12.11 -2.04
CA PRO A 183 16.25 12.33 -2.74
C PRO A 183 15.95 12.48 -4.23
N GLU A 184 16.28 13.63 -4.80
CA GLU A 184 16.21 13.81 -6.24
C GLU A 184 17.24 12.88 -6.87
N LEU A 185 16.77 11.94 -7.69
CA LEU A 185 17.66 11.14 -8.53
C LEU A 185 18.14 12.02 -9.68
N VAL A 186 19.23 12.76 -9.46
CA VAL A 186 19.95 13.44 -10.54
C VAL A 186 20.77 12.38 -11.27
N ALA A 187 20.21 11.84 -12.36
CA ALA A 187 20.93 10.95 -13.25
C ALA A 187 21.46 11.75 -14.44
N GLU A 188 22.78 11.92 -14.51
CA GLU A 188 23.45 12.34 -15.74
C GLU A 188 23.66 11.09 -16.61
N ILE A 189 23.06 11.09 -17.79
CA ILE A 189 23.20 10.01 -18.77
C ILE A 189 24.12 10.49 -19.87
N GLU A 190 25.33 9.94 -19.93
CA GLU A 190 26.22 10.14 -21.08
C GLU A 190 25.71 9.32 -22.27
N LEU A 191 25.40 10.02 -23.35
CA LEU A 191 24.95 9.39 -24.59
C LEU A 191 26.17 8.96 -25.40
N ASP A 192 26.27 7.67 -25.68
CA ASP A 192 27.26 7.13 -26.62
C ASP A 192 26.90 7.56 -28.06
N PRO A 193 27.72 8.37 -28.74
CA PRO A 193 27.45 8.82 -30.10
C PRO A 193 27.28 7.67 -31.10
N GLU A 194 27.94 6.52 -30.88
CA GLU A 194 27.83 5.34 -31.76
C GLU A 194 26.50 4.61 -31.60
N ARG A 195 25.79 4.84 -30.49
CA ARG A 195 24.46 4.29 -30.18
C ARG A 195 23.35 5.34 -30.25
N CYS A 196 23.63 6.46 -30.91
CA CYS A 196 22.68 7.53 -31.14
C CYS A 196 22.35 7.69 -32.62
N LEU A 197 21.07 7.90 -32.94
CA LEU A 197 20.62 8.39 -34.24
C LEU A 197 20.27 9.87 -34.11
N VAL A 198 20.98 10.71 -34.85
CA VAL A 198 20.76 12.16 -34.89
C VAL A 198 20.11 12.54 -36.21
N THR A 199 18.95 13.18 -36.15
CA THR A 199 18.24 13.70 -37.33
C THR A 199 17.82 15.15 -37.13
N GLN A 200 17.46 15.83 -38.22
CA GLN A 200 17.00 17.21 -38.21
C GLN A 200 15.66 17.31 -38.92
N GLU A 201 14.62 17.70 -38.19
CA GLU A 201 13.25 17.82 -38.69
C GLU A 201 12.67 19.15 -38.25
N ALA A 202 12.09 19.90 -39.20
CA ALA A 202 11.47 21.22 -38.94
C ALA A 202 12.32 22.20 -38.08
N ASN A 203 13.63 22.28 -38.36
CA ASN A 203 14.63 23.05 -37.61
C ASN A 203 14.89 22.60 -36.16
N CYS A 204 14.41 21.43 -35.76
CA CYS A 204 14.75 20.79 -34.49
C CYS A 204 15.79 19.70 -34.69
N ARG A 205 16.81 19.67 -33.83
CA ARG A 205 17.74 18.53 -33.73
C ARG A 205 17.10 17.47 -32.85
N VAL A 206 16.85 16.29 -33.42
CA VAL A 206 16.30 15.14 -32.71
C VAL A 206 17.42 14.14 -32.49
N VAL A 207 17.57 13.66 -31.25
CA VAL A 207 18.52 12.61 -30.87
C VAL A 207 17.74 11.44 -30.29
N LEU A 208 17.82 10.28 -30.93
CA LEU A 208 17.36 9.00 -30.38
C LEU A 208 18.58 8.23 -29.87
N ALA A 209 18.57 7.82 -28.61
CA ALA A 209 19.67 7.07 -28.00
C ALA A 209 19.17 5.73 -27.46
N LEU A 210 19.97 4.68 -27.65
CA LEU A 210 19.74 3.39 -27.01
C LEU A 210 20.44 3.38 -25.63
N LEU A 211 19.65 3.43 -24.57
CA LEU A 211 20.14 3.29 -23.19
C LEU A 211 20.27 1.80 -22.82
N PRO A 212 21.25 1.43 -21.95
CA PRO A 212 21.35 0.07 -21.42
C PRO A 212 20.15 -0.32 -20.55
#